data_AF-A0A1L8DFZ9-F1
#
_entry.id   AF-A0A1L8DFZ9-F1
#
_cell.length_a   1.000
_cell.length_b   1.000
_cell.length_c   1.000
_cell.angle_alpha   90.00
_cell.angle_beta   90.00
_cell.angle_gamma   90.00
#
_symmetry.space_group_name_H-M   'P 1'
#
loop_
_entity.id
_entity.type
_entity.pdbx_description
1 polymer ?
#
loop_
_entity_poly.entity_id
_entity_poly.type
_entity_poly.pdbx_seq_one_letter_code
_entity_poly.pdbx_strand_id
1 'polypeptide(L)'
;MKILLILLVVFAVTKAKYLFDDSQENDDITDYQLNFISVDKISDFAEKNVGEEFEMLQMYSGYRGQISYSAGARQRGDRLVGTASNNQHWPRPQDVAIEVKYPTKGTGALVTYISFNISQSTNLGQAYITKGGIHQRNITLVVEALGTTFVNYVCNIFGL
;
A
#
# COMPACT_ATOMS: atom_id res chain seq x y z
N MET A 1 -29.79 70.42 -12.99
CA MET A 1 -30.24 69.02 -13.20
C MET A 1 -29.50 68.12 -12.22
N LYS A 2 -30.25 67.41 -11.36
CA LYS A 2 -29.92 66.17 -10.62
C LYS A 2 -28.62 66.21 -9.76
N ILE A 3 -28.66 66.56 -8.48
CA ILE A 3 -28.95 65.71 -7.30
C ILE A 3 -28.46 64.26 -7.47
N LEU A 4 -27.37 63.90 -6.76
CA LEU A 4 -27.34 62.63 -6.03
C LEU A 4 -26.56 62.82 -4.71
N LEU A 5 -27.24 62.39 -3.65
CA LEU A 5 -26.99 62.58 -2.24
C LEU A 5 -26.00 61.52 -1.71
N ILE A 6 -25.17 61.95 -0.76
CA ILE A 6 -24.26 61.14 0.07
C ILE A 6 -25.03 60.15 0.94
N LEU A 7 -24.51 58.94 1.16
CA LEU A 7 -24.68 58.30 2.47
C LEU A 7 -23.48 57.43 2.87
N LEU A 8 -22.86 57.87 3.95
CA LEU A 8 -21.83 57.22 4.75
C LEU A 8 -22.54 56.33 5.77
N VAL A 9 -22.18 55.04 5.87
CA VAL A 9 -22.53 54.20 7.02
C VAL A 9 -21.27 53.53 7.54
N VAL A 10 -20.78 54.09 8.64
CA VAL A 10 -19.87 53.46 9.59
C VAL A 10 -20.70 52.52 10.45
N PHE A 11 -20.35 51.25 10.50
CA PHE A 11 -20.70 50.38 11.62
C PHE A 11 -19.41 49.72 12.14
N ALA A 12 -18.91 50.30 13.23
CA ALA A 12 -18.04 49.61 14.16
C ALA A 12 -18.89 48.59 14.93
N VAL A 13 -18.53 47.31 14.87
CA VAL A 13 -18.95 46.32 15.86
C VAL A 13 -17.71 45.77 16.54
N THR A 14 -17.75 45.95 17.86
CA THR A 14 -16.79 45.67 18.90
C THR A 14 -16.51 44.18 19.10
N LYS A 15 -15.26 43.90 19.50
CA LYS A 15 -14.72 42.71 20.20
C LYS A 15 -15.71 41.57 20.49
N ALA A 16 -15.44 40.42 19.88
CA ALA A 16 -15.77 39.12 20.45
C ALA A 16 -14.60 38.17 20.18
N LYS A 17 -13.72 38.09 21.18
CA LYS A 17 -12.67 37.08 21.32
C LYS A 17 -13.39 35.81 21.80
N TYR A 18 -13.78 34.95 20.88
CA TYR A 18 -14.15 33.54 21.15
C TYR A 18 -13.16 32.72 20.33
N LEU A 19 -12.11 32.17 20.95
CA LEU A 19 -12.12 30.83 21.56
C LEU A 19 -12.62 29.77 20.58
N PHE A 20 -11.77 29.48 19.60
CA PHE A 20 -11.59 28.12 19.07
C PHE A 20 -10.08 27.89 18.96
N ASP A 21 -9.49 27.63 20.13
CA ASP A 21 -8.40 26.67 20.25
C ASP A 21 -9.10 25.32 20.24
N ASP A 22 -9.16 24.69 19.07
CA ASP A 22 -9.58 23.31 18.94
C ASP A 22 -8.77 22.66 17.83
N SER A 23 -7.74 21.96 18.30
CA SER A 23 -7.39 20.59 17.93
C SER A 23 -6.89 20.26 16.53
N GLN A 24 -5.79 19.51 16.61
CA GLN A 24 -5.23 18.61 15.62
C GLN A 24 -4.56 19.27 14.42
N GLU A 25 -3.30 19.62 14.66
CA GLU A 25 -2.22 19.11 13.82
C GLU A 25 -2.48 17.59 13.62
N ASN A 26 -3.19 17.27 12.54
CA ASN A 26 -3.47 15.91 12.12
C ASN A 26 -2.16 15.38 11.55
N ASP A 27 -1.27 14.99 12.46
CA ASP A 27 -0.07 14.22 12.19
C ASP A 27 -0.45 12.76 11.89
N ASP A 28 -1.52 12.55 11.10
CA ASP A 28 -1.80 11.26 10.46
C ASP A 28 -0.89 11.15 9.23
N ILE A 29 0.41 11.26 9.50
CA ILE A 29 1.48 10.91 8.56
C ILE A 29 1.32 9.41 8.35
N THR A 30 0.71 9.06 7.23
CA THR A 30 0.66 7.70 6.71
C THR A 30 2.10 7.20 6.51
N ASP A 31 2.66 6.56 7.53
CA ASP A 31 4.02 5.99 7.54
C ASP A 31 4.03 4.67 6.76
N TYR A 32 3.70 4.76 5.48
CA TYR A 32 3.59 3.62 4.55
C TYR A 32 4.57 3.78 3.40
N GLN A 33 5.83 4.10 3.70
CA GLN A 33 6.87 3.95 2.70
C GLN A 33 7.25 2.47 2.60
N LEU A 34 6.80 1.84 1.53
CA LEU A 34 7.19 0.48 1.16
C LEU A 34 8.43 0.55 0.27
N ASN A 35 9.49 -0.13 0.70
CA ASN A 35 10.73 -0.20 -0.07
C ASN A 35 10.55 -1.26 -1.16
N PHE A 36 10.46 -0.80 -2.40
CA PHE A 36 10.36 -1.64 -3.58
C PHE A 36 11.77 -1.99 -4.05
N ILE A 37 12.09 -3.28 -4.11
CA ILE A 37 13.27 -3.78 -4.81
C ILE A 37 12.76 -4.58 -6.01
N SER A 38 12.73 -3.98 -7.21
CA SER A 38 12.68 -4.76 -8.45
C SER A 38 14.01 -5.47 -8.54
N VAL A 39 13.98 -6.80 -8.40
CA VAL A 39 15.16 -7.60 -8.71
C VAL A 39 14.99 -8.07 -10.14
N ASP A 40 15.85 -7.58 -11.04
CA ASP A 40 15.86 -7.96 -12.47
C ASP A 40 16.20 -9.45 -12.68
N LYS A 41 16.67 -10.12 -11.62
CA LYS A 41 16.95 -11.55 -11.59
C LYS A 41 16.43 -12.19 -10.32
N ILE A 42 15.48 -13.10 -10.49
CA ILE A 42 14.97 -13.95 -9.42
C ILE A 42 16.08 -14.69 -8.66
N SER A 43 17.22 -14.98 -9.31
CA SER A 43 18.39 -15.60 -8.68
C SER A 43 18.97 -14.77 -7.54
N ASP A 44 19.06 -13.45 -7.71
CA ASP A 44 19.66 -12.56 -6.71
C ASP A 44 18.73 -12.44 -5.48
N PHE A 45 17.43 -12.63 -5.70
CA PHE A 45 16.44 -12.77 -4.63
C PHE A 45 16.57 -14.14 -3.94
N ALA A 46 16.60 -15.24 -4.70
CA ALA A 46 16.70 -16.59 -4.16
C ALA A 46 18.00 -16.80 -3.35
N GLU A 47 19.13 -16.24 -3.80
CA GLU A 47 20.42 -16.28 -3.11
C GLU A 47 20.39 -15.53 -1.77
N LYS A 48 19.60 -14.46 -1.68
CA LYS A 48 19.46 -13.66 -0.46
C LYS A 48 18.57 -14.31 0.61
N ASN A 49 17.72 -15.27 0.22
CA ASN A 49 16.73 -15.90 1.08
C ASN A 49 16.91 -17.44 1.16
N VAL A 50 18.14 -17.93 0.99
CA VAL A 50 18.47 -19.36 1.11
C VAL A 50 18.20 -19.86 2.53
N GLY A 51 17.28 -20.82 2.66
CA GLY A 51 16.93 -21.45 3.94
C GLY A 51 15.76 -20.83 4.69
N GLU A 52 15.06 -19.85 4.10
CA GLU A 52 13.79 -19.34 4.65
C GLU A 52 12.62 -20.29 4.28
N GLU A 53 11.72 -20.53 5.24
CA GLU A 53 10.47 -21.26 4.97
C GLU A 53 9.50 -20.32 4.24
N PHE A 54 9.11 -20.70 3.02
CA PHE A 54 8.18 -19.93 2.22
C PHE A 54 6.74 -20.39 2.48
N GLU A 55 5.89 -19.51 3.02
CA GLU A 55 4.45 -19.76 3.07
C GLU A 55 3.79 -19.25 1.78
N MET A 56 3.28 -20.17 0.97
CA MET A 56 2.65 -19.83 -0.31
C MET A 56 1.30 -19.14 -0.09
N LEU A 57 1.10 -18.00 -0.77
CA LEU A 57 -0.20 -17.32 -0.73
C LEU A 57 -1.24 -18.09 -1.55
N GLN A 58 -2.50 -17.99 -1.13
CA GLN A 58 -3.63 -18.49 -1.92
C GLN A 58 -3.74 -17.68 -3.19
N MET A 59 -3.68 -18.35 -4.35
CA MET A 59 -3.75 -17.73 -5.67
C MET A 59 -5.14 -17.89 -6.29
N TYR A 60 -5.70 -16.79 -6.76
CA TYR A 60 -6.90 -16.73 -7.58
C TYR A 60 -6.56 -16.03 -8.89
N SER A 61 -6.55 -16.79 -10.00
CA SER A 61 -6.35 -16.21 -11.33
C SER A 61 -7.69 -15.76 -11.91
N GLY A 62 -7.78 -14.48 -12.25
CA GLY A 62 -8.87 -13.90 -13.03
C GLY A 62 -8.65 -14.02 -14.54
N TYR A 63 -9.50 -13.32 -15.31
CA TYR A 63 -9.40 -13.21 -16.76
C TYR A 63 -8.34 -12.15 -17.15
N ARG A 64 -7.59 -12.37 -18.24
CA ARG A 64 -6.59 -11.42 -18.81
C ARG A 64 -5.38 -11.06 -17.93
N GLY A 65 -4.78 -12.04 -17.26
CA GLY A 65 -3.52 -11.81 -16.53
C GLY A 65 -3.68 -11.00 -15.24
N GLN A 66 -4.91 -10.89 -14.74
CA GLN A 66 -5.19 -10.42 -13.38
C GLN A 66 -5.08 -11.61 -12.42
N ILE A 67 -4.25 -11.49 -11.40
CA ILE A 67 -4.05 -12.52 -10.38
C ILE A 67 -4.22 -11.85 -9.01
N SER A 68 -4.94 -12.51 -8.12
CA SER A 68 -5.11 -12.11 -6.73
C SER A 68 -4.45 -13.14 -5.84
N TYR A 69 -3.51 -12.69 -5.02
CA TYR A 69 -2.92 -13.48 -3.95
C TYR A 69 -3.45 -13.01 -2.60
N SER A 70 -3.66 -13.95 -1.69
CA SER A 70 -4.12 -13.62 -0.34
C SER A 70 -3.58 -14.56 0.73
N ALA A 71 -3.46 -14.04 1.95
CA ALA A 71 -3.17 -14.81 3.14
C ALA A 71 -4.05 -14.31 4.31
N GLY A 72 -4.48 -15.24 5.16
CA GLY A 72 -5.35 -14.95 6.30
C GLY A 72 -6.80 -14.63 5.90
N ALA A 73 -7.51 -13.92 6.76
CA ALA A 73 -8.90 -13.52 6.54
C ALA A 73 -9.24 -12.25 7.32
N ARG A 74 -10.19 -11.46 6.78
CA ARG A 74 -10.68 -10.26 7.48
C ARG A 74 -11.24 -10.61 8.86
N GLN A 75 -10.89 -9.83 9.86
CA GLN A 75 -11.35 -10.01 11.24
C GLN A 75 -12.16 -8.80 11.69
N ARG A 76 -13.13 -9.02 12.59
CA ARG A 76 -13.94 -7.92 13.12
C ARG A 76 -13.04 -6.92 13.86
N GLY A 77 -13.10 -5.66 13.44
CA GLY A 77 -12.29 -4.58 14.01
C GLY A 77 -10.94 -4.37 13.33
N ASP A 78 -10.59 -5.20 12.33
CA ASP A 78 -9.41 -4.94 11.51
C ASP A 78 -9.60 -3.68 10.66
N ARG A 79 -8.47 -3.03 10.36
CA ARG A 79 -8.41 -1.86 9.50
C ARG A 79 -7.29 -2.02 8.49
N LEU A 80 -7.33 -1.23 7.42
CA LEU A 80 -6.20 -1.13 6.50
C LEU A 80 -5.03 -0.50 7.25
N VAL A 81 -3.92 -1.22 7.34
CA VAL A 81 -2.72 -0.80 8.08
C VAL A 81 -1.51 -0.62 7.18
N GLY A 82 -1.63 -0.91 5.88
CA GLY A 82 -0.59 -0.64 4.90
C GLY A 82 -1.07 -0.90 3.48
N THR A 83 -0.60 -0.07 2.55
CA THR A 83 -0.87 -0.26 1.12
C THR A 83 0.42 -0.04 0.33
N ALA A 84 0.67 -0.94 -0.62
CA ALA A 84 1.71 -0.81 -1.63
C ALA A 84 1.06 -0.82 -3.00
N SER A 85 1.49 0.03 -3.91
CA SER A 85 1.12 -0.09 -5.31
C SER A 85 2.24 0.43 -6.18
N ASN A 86 2.37 -0.15 -7.37
CA ASN A 86 3.28 0.34 -8.38
C ASN A 86 2.82 -0.10 -9.77
N ASN A 87 3.33 0.57 -10.79
CA ASN A 87 3.13 0.24 -12.19
C ASN A 87 4.45 0.38 -12.93
N GLN A 88 4.85 -0.69 -13.63
CA GLN A 88 6.08 -0.74 -14.41
C GLN A 88 5.81 -1.39 -15.76
N HIS A 89 6.59 -0.97 -16.76
CA HIS A 89 6.50 -1.47 -18.12
C HIS A 89 7.89 -1.54 -18.75
N TRP A 90 8.07 -2.53 -19.62
CA TRP A 90 9.33 -2.78 -20.31
C TRP A 90 9.10 -3.05 -21.79
N PRO A 91 10.03 -2.63 -22.67
CA PRO A 91 9.95 -2.91 -24.10
C PRO A 91 10.20 -4.38 -24.45
N ARG A 92 10.72 -5.19 -23.52
CA ARG A 92 11.00 -6.63 -23.68
C ARG A 92 10.55 -7.38 -22.42
N PRO A 93 10.09 -8.64 -22.54
CA PRO A 93 9.77 -9.48 -21.39
C PRO A 93 10.89 -9.49 -20.35
N GLN A 94 10.55 -9.25 -19.08
CA GLN A 94 11.43 -9.34 -17.93
C GLN A 94 10.86 -10.34 -16.91
N ASP A 95 11.74 -10.97 -16.16
CA ASP A 95 11.39 -11.64 -14.91
C ASP A 95 11.58 -10.63 -13.78
N VAL A 96 10.56 -10.43 -12.95
CA VAL A 96 10.62 -9.45 -11.87
C VAL A 96 10.15 -10.05 -10.56
N ALA A 97 10.80 -9.63 -9.48
CA ALA A 97 10.38 -9.91 -8.12
C ALA A 97 9.96 -8.61 -7.43
N ILE A 98 8.83 -8.65 -6.73
CA ILE A 98 8.23 -7.53 -6.01
C ILE A 98 8.28 -7.87 -4.53
N GLU A 99 9.11 -7.15 -3.77
CA GLU A 99 9.20 -7.31 -2.32
C GLU A 99 8.33 -6.25 -1.62
N VAL A 100 7.48 -6.68 -0.68
CA VAL A 100 6.62 -5.79 0.14
C VAL A 100 6.90 -6.10 1.61
N LYS A 101 7.29 -5.08 2.38
CA LYS A 101 7.69 -5.20 3.79
C LYS A 101 6.80 -4.38 4.72
N TYR A 102 6.25 -5.02 5.74
CA TYR A 102 5.45 -4.34 6.74
C TYR A 102 5.85 -4.76 8.17
N PRO A 103 5.83 -3.85 9.15
CA PRO A 103 5.91 -2.39 8.97
C PRO A 103 7.32 -2.01 8.51
N THR A 104 7.48 -0.83 7.92
CA THR A 104 8.82 -0.32 7.57
C THR A 104 9.48 0.45 8.71
N LYS A 105 8.70 0.90 9.70
CA LYS A 105 9.16 1.51 10.95
C LYS A 105 8.22 1.16 12.10
N GLY A 106 8.75 1.24 13.33
CA GLY A 106 7.98 0.98 14.54
C GLY A 106 7.52 -0.48 14.67
N THR A 107 6.48 -0.69 15.45
CA THR A 107 6.04 -2.02 15.88
C THR A 107 5.05 -2.68 14.92
N GLY A 108 4.28 -1.90 14.14
CA GLY A 108 3.23 -2.43 13.26
C GLY A 108 2.01 -2.97 13.99
N ALA A 109 0.90 -3.11 13.26
CA ALA A 109 -0.33 -3.74 13.71
C ALA A 109 -0.22 -5.27 13.62
N LEU A 110 -1.09 -5.99 14.34
CA LEU A 110 -1.17 -7.44 14.20
C LEU A 110 -1.83 -7.77 12.86
N VAL A 111 -1.07 -8.33 11.91
CA VAL A 111 -1.56 -8.61 10.56
C VAL A 111 -2.64 -9.70 10.60
N THR A 112 -3.80 -9.45 10.01
CA THR A 112 -4.93 -10.40 9.96
C THR A 112 -5.20 -10.89 8.54
N TYR A 113 -5.01 -10.02 7.54
CA TYR A 113 -5.32 -10.32 6.16
C TYR A 113 -4.45 -9.54 5.20
N ILE A 114 -4.07 -10.19 4.10
CA ILE A 114 -3.32 -9.59 3.01
C ILE A 114 -4.08 -9.85 1.71
N SER A 115 -4.19 -8.81 0.89
CA SER A 115 -4.70 -8.90 -0.47
C SER A 115 -3.70 -8.26 -1.41
N PHE A 116 -3.12 -9.06 -2.30
CA PHE A 116 -2.20 -8.60 -3.34
C PHE A 116 -2.84 -8.86 -4.69
N ASN A 117 -3.20 -7.80 -5.41
CA ASN A 117 -3.81 -7.90 -6.73
C ASN A 117 -2.79 -7.40 -7.76
N ILE A 118 -2.44 -8.24 -8.72
CA ILE A 118 -1.50 -7.94 -9.79
C ILE A 118 -2.18 -8.11 -11.15
N SER A 119 -1.87 -7.21 -12.07
CA SER A 119 -2.15 -7.32 -13.49
C SER A 119 -0.82 -7.35 -14.22
N GLN A 120 -0.63 -8.39 -15.03
CA GLN A 120 0.60 -8.66 -15.74
C GLN A 120 0.30 -9.20 -17.15
N SER A 121 1.26 -9.05 -18.06
CA SER A 121 1.10 -9.50 -19.45
C SER A 121 1.07 -11.02 -19.61
N THR A 122 1.60 -11.75 -18.64
CA THR A 122 1.60 -13.21 -18.54
C THR A 122 0.86 -13.63 -17.28
N ASN A 123 0.55 -14.90 -17.11
CA ASN A 123 0.01 -15.45 -15.86
C ASN A 123 1.03 -16.34 -15.12
N LEU A 124 2.31 -16.17 -15.43
CA LEU A 124 3.40 -16.91 -14.82
C LEU A 124 3.93 -16.14 -13.63
N GLY A 125 4.13 -16.82 -12.50
CA GLY A 125 4.55 -16.18 -11.26
C GLY A 125 3.95 -16.86 -10.04
N GLN A 126 4.48 -16.51 -8.87
CA GLN A 126 4.05 -17.04 -7.59
C GLN A 126 4.23 -15.97 -6.51
N ALA A 127 3.43 -16.04 -5.46
CA ALA A 127 3.60 -15.20 -4.28
C ALA A 127 3.86 -16.05 -3.04
N TYR A 128 4.73 -15.56 -2.16
CA TYR A 128 5.05 -16.20 -0.88
C TYR A 128 5.36 -15.17 0.22
N ILE A 129 5.14 -15.56 1.48
CA ILE A 129 5.63 -14.88 2.67
C ILE A 129 7.02 -15.44 2.96
N THR A 130 8.00 -14.56 3.12
CA THR A 130 9.40 -14.94 3.45
C THR A 130 9.73 -14.72 4.91
N LYS A 131 9.08 -13.75 5.54
CA LYS A 131 9.31 -13.42 6.95
C LYS A 131 8.02 -12.96 7.61
N GLY A 132 7.86 -13.30 8.88
CA GLY A 132 6.67 -12.91 9.63
C GLY A 132 5.47 -13.76 9.23
N GLY A 133 4.26 -13.18 9.24
CA GLY A 133 3.07 -13.94 8.88
C GLY A 133 1.76 -13.29 9.28
N ILE A 134 0.68 -14.02 9.00
CA ILE A 134 -0.63 -13.74 9.61
C ILE A 134 -0.54 -13.96 11.13
N HIS A 135 -1.24 -13.13 11.90
CA HIS A 135 -1.15 -13.02 13.37
C HIS A 135 0.24 -12.67 13.89
N GLN A 136 1.08 -12.05 13.05
CA GLN A 136 2.34 -11.46 13.47
C GLN A 136 2.33 -9.96 13.19
N ARG A 137 3.22 -9.21 13.84
CA ARG A 137 3.30 -7.75 13.69
C ARG A 137 4.21 -7.29 12.56
N ASN A 138 4.95 -8.21 11.97
CA ASN A 138 5.74 -7.97 10.78
C ASN A 138 5.39 -9.02 9.72
N ILE A 139 5.56 -8.64 8.46
CA ILE A 139 5.45 -9.53 7.32
C ILE A 139 6.30 -9.02 6.15
N THR A 140 6.97 -9.93 5.46
CA THR A 140 7.61 -9.69 4.16
C THR A 140 7.00 -10.64 3.15
N LEU A 141 6.47 -10.05 2.08
CA LEU A 141 5.88 -10.73 0.94
C LEU A 141 6.79 -10.57 -0.25
N VAL A 142 6.85 -11.60 -1.08
CA VAL A 142 7.51 -11.54 -2.37
C VAL A 142 6.56 -12.10 -3.41
N VAL A 143 6.43 -11.37 -4.50
CA VAL A 143 5.60 -11.74 -5.63
C VAL A 143 6.45 -11.73 -6.89
N GLU A 144 6.52 -12.87 -7.54
CA GLU A 144 7.26 -13.08 -8.77
C GLU A 144 6.30 -12.96 -9.95
N ALA A 145 6.74 -12.26 -11.00
CA ALA A 145 6.05 -12.19 -12.28
C ALA A 145 7.06 -12.51 -13.39
N LEU A 146 6.80 -13.57 -14.17
CA LEU A 146 7.78 -14.13 -15.09
C LEU A 146 7.43 -13.81 -16.55
N GLY A 147 8.46 -13.46 -17.33
CA GLY A 147 8.36 -13.19 -18.76
C GLY A 147 7.36 -12.09 -19.10
N THR A 148 7.23 -11.07 -18.25
CA THR A 148 6.18 -10.05 -18.40
C THR A 148 6.72 -8.73 -18.96
N THR A 149 5.92 -8.03 -19.76
CA THR A 149 6.24 -6.70 -20.31
C THR A 149 5.62 -5.56 -19.51
N PHE A 150 4.71 -5.86 -18.58
CA PHE A 150 4.18 -4.88 -17.65
C PHE A 150 3.71 -5.55 -16.37
N VAL A 151 3.78 -4.80 -15.28
CA VAL A 151 3.21 -5.18 -13.99
C VAL A 151 2.52 -3.95 -13.41
N ASN A 152 1.27 -4.12 -13.00
CA ASN A 152 0.54 -3.17 -12.17
C ASN A 152 -0.02 -3.92 -10.97
N TYR A 153 0.27 -3.46 -9.75
CA TYR A 153 -0.23 -4.14 -8.57
C TYR A 153 -0.71 -3.20 -7.48
N VAL A 154 -1.57 -3.73 -6.62
CA VAL A 154 -1.99 -3.14 -5.35
C VAL A 154 -1.97 -4.23 -4.28
N CYS A 155 -1.16 -4.03 -3.26
CA CYS A 155 -1.11 -4.81 -2.04
C CYS A 155 -1.77 -4.03 -0.90
N ASN A 156 -2.71 -4.64 -0.21
CA ASN A 156 -3.36 -4.12 0.98
C ASN A 156 -3.12 -5.08 2.15
N ILE A 157 -2.70 -4.53 3.28
CA ILE A 157 -2.44 -5.25 4.52
C ILE A 157 -3.43 -4.75 5.56
N PHE A 158 -4.15 -5.67 6.19
CA PHE A 158 -5.12 -5.39 7.25
C PHE A 158 -4.62 -5.94 8.58
N GLY A 159 -4.96 -5.24 9.66
CA GLY A 159 -4.55 -5.63 11.00
C GLY A 159 -5.28 -4.91 12.13
N LEU A 160 -4.99 -5.36 13.35
CA LEU A 160 -5.53 -4.86 14.63
C LEU A 160 -4.51 -3.99 15.38
#